data_AF-A0A945HRR6-F1
#
_entry.id   AF-A0A945HRR6-F1
#
_cell.length_a   1.000
_cell.length_b   1.000
_cell.length_c   1.000
_cell.angle_alpha   90.00
_cell.angle_beta   90.00
_cell.angle_gamma   90.00
#
_symmetry.space_group_name_H-M   'P 1'
#
loop_
_entity.id
_entity.type
_entity.pdbx_description
1 polymer ?
#
loop_
_entity_poly.entity_id
_entity_poly.type
_entity_poly.pdbx_seq_one_letter_code
_entity_poly.pdbx_strand_id
1 'polypeptide(L)'
;MRINSFLTVLMLLYLNVNFISGLENVATRPVSPLDFDQDSNRVVQIIKPESPEDYLEDLSQELDFSPMGIDEFFHRFNHKLYAELVLPNGALGVHVVSFCRQGYETEQGPDFYNSLFRIFTRRIKATPYMDAQDVEYFIGKLPDLLSYLYEADYKSNSPRTVVKNLLYDELSNNFEVLQEQPDRFLEKLSKQICSKFIQYDNNQKGDVTIHKLRTAIMKILDASLSKIAWAQPYDKGVWDSYKQILANIQHLKLHHIVTDSEDIKDLIDTATIRFCHFVNIAATQLPLDFYHTVHEELKSHIVGIDDFEEELDSISTTREIIQATMIENVAKAVAREKFGMLPQDAM
;
A
#
# COMPACT_ATOMS: atom_id res chain seq x y z
N MET A 1 10.93 23.84 5.59
CA MET A 1 10.36 24.03 6.95
C MET A 1 10.18 22.63 7.52
N ARG A 2 11.11 22.15 8.36
CA ARG A 2 11.05 20.77 8.89
C ARG A 2 9.80 20.63 9.76
N ILE A 3 8.95 19.65 9.48
CA ILE A 3 7.80 19.36 10.35
C ILE A 3 8.33 18.96 11.72
N ASN A 4 7.66 19.52 12.72
CA ASN A 4 7.93 19.34 14.13
C ASN A 4 7.84 17.85 14.49
N SER A 5 8.83 17.33 15.25
CA SER A 5 8.85 15.96 15.80
C SER A 5 7.54 15.55 16.47
N PHE A 6 6.74 16.55 16.86
CA PHE A 6 5.38 16.44 17.33
C PHE A 6 4.43 15.64 16.43
N LEU A 7 4.46 15.76 15.10
CA LEU A 7 3.50 15.04 14.22
C LEU A 7 3.79 13.52 14.19
N THR A 8 5.07 13.17 14.14
CA THR A 8 5.56 11.78 14.25
C THR A 8 5.22 11.21 15.63
N VAL A 9 5.41 12.00 16.69
CA VAL A 9 5.04 11.62 18.06
C VAL A 9 3.53 11.46 18.22
N LEU A 10 2.71 12.33 17.63
CA LEU A 10 1.24 12.24 17.66
C LEU A 10 0.76 10.96 16.97
N MET A 11 1.27 10.66 15.78
CA MET A 11 1.01 9.40 15.06
C MET A 11 1.40 8.16 15.89
N LEU A 12 2.57 8.18 16.54
CA LEU A 12 3.05 7.09 17.39
C LEU A 12 2.25 6.96 18.70
N LEU A 13 1.79 8.07 19.28
CA LEU A 13 0.94 8.09 20.48
C LEU A 13 -0.46 7.54 20.18
N TYR A 14 -1.09 7.95 19.07
CA TYR A 14 -2.38 7.40 18.64
C TYR A 14 -2.32 5.88 18.38
N LEU A 15 -1.17 5.37 17.91
CA LEU A 15 -0.94 3.93 17.75
C LEU A 15 -0.84 3.18 19.08
N ASN A 16 -0.25 3.79 20.12
CA ASN A 16 -0.09 3.17 21.44
C ASN A 16 -1.36 3.24 22.29
N VAL A 17 -2.10 4.35 22.26
CA VAL A 17 -3.35 4.50 23.03
C VAL A 17 -4.44 3.55 22.53
N ASN A 18 -4.53 3.33 21.21
CA ASN A 18 -5.47 2.37 20.62
C ASN A 18 -4.99 0.91 20.65
N PHE A 19 -3.76 0.62 21.11
CA PHE A 19 -3.27 -0.74 21.29
C PHE A 19 -3.69 -1.33 22.65
N ILE A 20 -3.91 -0.47 23.66
CA ILE A 20 -4.31 -0.89 25.02
C ILE A 20 -5.83 -1.10 25.13
N SER A 21 -6.64 -0.46 24.29
CA SER A 21 -8.12 -0.62 24.30
C SER A 21 -8.66 -1.82 23.51
N GLY A 22 -7.78 -2.64 22.90
CA GLY A 22 -8.18 -3.72 21.98
C GLY A 22 -8.18 -5.15 22.54
N LEU A 23 -7.82 -5.35 23.82
CA LEU A 23 -7.74 -6.69 24.42
C LEU A 23 -8.28 -6.66 25.85
N GLU A 24 -9.60 -6.74 26.02
CA GLU A 24 -10.24 -7.49 27.11
C GLU A 24 -11.76 -7.50 26.93
N ASN A 25 -12.36 -8.69 27.11
CA ASN A 25 -13.80 -8.91 27.18
C ASN A 25 -14.39 -8.11 28.34
N VAL A 26 -14.94 -6.93 28.07
CA VAL A 26 -15.76 -6.18 29.02
C VAL A 26 -17.21 -6.20 28.53
N ALA A 27 -18.11 -6.63 29.42
CA ALA A 27 -19.54 -6.70 29.17
C ALA A 27 -20.07 -5.39 28.59
N THR A 28 -20.79 -5.48 27.47
CA THR A 28 -21.45 -4.36 26.80
C THR A 28 -22.43 -3.67 27.75
N ARG A 29 -22.00 -2.55 28.35
CA ARG A 29 -22.95 -1.54 28.84
C ARG A 29 -23.49 -0.77 27.63
N PRO A 30 -24.78 -0.43 27.60
CA PRO A 30 -25.31 0.45 26.57
C PRO A 30 -24.63 1.81 26.71
N VAL A 31 -23.88 2.21 25.69
CA VAL A 31 -23.20 3.49 25.63
C VAL A 31 -24.26 4.58 25.42
N SER A 32 -24.37 5.48 26.39
CA SER A 32 -25.16 6.72 26.31
C SER A 32 -24.51 7.65 25.27
N PRO A 33 -25.26 8.49 24.53
CA PRO A 33 -24.70 9.34 23.46
C PRO A 33 -23.75 10.47 23.91
N LEU A 34 -23.24 10.46 25.15
CA LEU A 34 -22.58 11.60 25.78
C LEU A 34 -21.41 11.24 26.72
N ASP A 35 -20.67 10.16 26.46
CA ASP A 35 -19.36 9.97 27.10
C ASP A 35 -18.25 10.37 26.14
N PHE A 36 -18.11 11.69 25.95
CA PHE A 36 -16.90 12.30 25.41
C PHE A 36 -16.00 12.71 26.58
N ASP A 37 -14.70 12.42 26.40
CA ASP A 37 -13.59 12.74 27.28
C ASP A 37 -13.63 14.21 27.75
N GLN A 38 -13.82 14.43 29.06
CA GLN A 38 -14.06 15.77 29.65
C GLN A 38 -12.80 16.63 29.80
N ASP A 39 -11.61 16.14 29.46
CA ASP A 39 -10.36 16.87 29.70
C ASP A 39 -9.83 17.71 28.52
N SER A 40 -10.58 17.78 27.40
CA SER A 40 -10.28 18.74 26.34
C SER A 40 -11.38 19.79 26.22
N ASN A 41 -11.14 21.00 26.72
CA ASN A 41 -12.01 22.18 26.56
C ASN A 41 -12.09 22.70 25.11
N ARG A 42 -11.78 21.87 24.11
CA ARG A 42 -11.96 22.20 22.71
C ARG A 42 -13.31 21.67 22.26
N VAL A 43 -14.31 22.55 22.31
CA VAL A 43 -15.58 22.33 21.60
C VAL A 43 -15.28 22.47 20.11
N VAL A 44 -14.80 21.40 19.48
CA VAL A 44 -14.96 21.24 18.04
C VAL A 44 -16.47 21.12 17.84
N GLN A 45 -17.09 22.17 17.32
CA GLN A 45 -18.48 22.09 16.88
C GLN A 45 -18.50 21.16 15.67
N ILE A 46 -18.61 19.86 15.94
CA ILE A 46 -18.96 18.88 14.91
C ILE A 46 -20.38 19.27 14.50
N ILE A 47 -20.48 20.02 13.40
CA ILE A 47 -21.76 20.30 12.76
C ILE A 47 -22.36 18.93 12.47
N LYS A 48 -23.48 18.60 13.11
CA LYS A 48 -24.21 17.37 12.78
C LYS A 48 -24.71 17.54 11.35
N PRO A 49 -24.21 16.77 10.39
CA PRO A 49 -24.69 16.82 9.01
C PRO A 49 -26.18 16.47 8.98
N GLU A 50 -26.92 17.17 8.13
CA GLU A 50 -28.38 17.07 8.06
C GLU A 50 -28.82 15.88 7.18
N SER A 51 -27.94 15.43 6.27
CA SER A 51 -28.14 14.28 5.39
C SER A 51 -26.93 13.31 5.37
N PRO A 52 -27.13 12.04 4.94
CA PRO A 52 -26.03 11.12 4.63
C PRO A 52 -25.09 11.62 3.53
N GLU A 53 -25.60 12.43 2.60
CA GLU A 53 -24.79 13.06 1.54
C GLU A 53 -23.85 14.13 2.12
N ASP A 54 -24.32 14.94 3.07
CA ASP A 54 -23.49 15.94 3.75
C ASP A 54 -22.37 15.27 4.57
N TYR A 55 -22.67 14.12 5.19
CA TYR A 55 -21.66 13.29 5.86
C TYR A 55 -20.61 12.78 4.89
N LEU A 56 -21.01 12.37 3.68
CA LEU A 56 -20.09 11.88 2.66
C LEU A 56 -19.18 12.99 2.16
N GLU A 57 -19.74 14.17 1.90
CA GLU A 57 -18.98 15.34 1.46
C GLU A 57 -17.97 15.76 2.53
N ASP A 58 -18.39 15.86 3.80
CA ASP A 58 -17.52 16.23 4.92
C ASP A 58 -16.38 15.22 5.16
N LEU A 59 -16.69 13.92 5.09
CA LEU A 59 -15.70 12.88 5.29
C LEU A 59 -14.73 12.71 4.11
N SER A 60 -15.06 13.25 2.93
CA SER A 60 -14.26 13.17 1.70
C SER A 60 -13.45 14.43 1.41
N GLN A 61 -13.52 15.46 2.27
CA GLN A 61 -12.78 16.69 2.08
C GLN A 61 -11.27 16.47 2.03
N GLU A 62 -10.57 17.34 1.30
CA GLU A 62 -9.12 17.37 1.28
C GLU A 62 -8.52 17.51 2.68
N LEU A 63 -7.31 16.97 2.86
CA LEU A 63 -6.62 16.99 4.13
C LEU A 63 -5.99 18.37 4.39
N ASP A 64 -6.34 18.99 5.52
CA ASP A 64 -5.56 20.07 6.09
C ASP A 64 -4.46 19.49 7.00
N PHE A 65 -3.20 19.67 6.60
CA PHE A 65 -2.02 19.22 7.36
C PHE A 65 -1.63 20.16 8.51
N SER A 66 -2.47 21.15 8.85
CA SER A 66 -2.36 21.87 10.12
C SER A 66 -2.60 20.91 11.31
N PRO A 67 -2.08 21.22 12.51
CA PRO A 67 -2.34 20.38 13.69
C PRO A 67 -3.83 20.18 13.97
N MET A 68 -4.66 21.21 13.71
CA MET A 68 -6.10 21.13 13.89
C MET A 68 -6.77 20.26 12.83
N GLY A 69 -6.36 20.41 11.56
CA GLY A 69 -6.88 19.59 10.45
C GLY A 69 -6.55 18.11 10.58
N ILE A 70 -5.36 17.77 11.10
CA ILE A 70 -4.98 16.37 11.40
C ILE A 70 -5.83 15.79 12.53
N ASP A 71 -6.04 16.53 13.62
CA ASP A 71 -6.91 16.08 14.71
C ASP A 71 -8.34 15.84 14.20
N GLU A 72 -8.87 16.77 13.40
CA GLU A 72 -10.19 16.65 12.77
C GLU A 72 -10.28 15.47 11.78
N PHE A 73 -9.25 15.25 10.98
CA PHE A 73 -9.16 14.06 10.13
C PHE A 73 -9.22 12.78 10.96
N PHE A 74 -8.49 12.67 12.07
CA PHE A 74 -8.53 11.45 12.88
C PHE A 74 -9.87 11.24 13.59
N HIS A 75 -10.58 12.31 13.95
CA HIS A 75 -11.97 12.21 14.39
C HIS A 75 -12.88 11.62 13.29
N ARG A 76 -12.75 12.09 12.05
CA ARG A 76 -13.48 11.57 10.88
C ARG A 76 -13.09 10.13 10.53
N PHE A 77 -11.80 9.82 10.49
CA PHE A 77 -11.23 8.51 10.17
C PHE A 77 -11.70 7.39 11.11
N ASN A 78 -11.87 7.73 12.40
CA ASN A 78 -12.35 6.79 13.41
C ASN A 78 -13.87 6.57 13.35
N HIS A 79 -14.61 7.42 12.62
CA HIS A 79 -16.05 7.24 12.44
C HIS A 79 -16.36 5.93 11.69
N LYS A 80 -17.46 5.26 12.06
CA LYS A 80 -17.85 3.97 11.45
C LYS A 80 -18.10 4.10 9.94
N LEU A 81 -18.78 5.17 9.54
CA LEU A 81 -19.12 5.43 8.14
C LEU A 81 -17.90 5.69 7.25
N TYR A 82 -16.74 6.03 7.82
CA TYR A 82 -15.53 6.23 7.04
C TYR A 82 -15.14 4.95 6.28
N ALA A 83 -15.18 3.79 6.94
CA ALA A 83 -14.88 2.51 6.31
C ALA A 83 -16.02 2.03 5.39
N GLU A 84 -17.26 2.39 5.70
CA GLU A 84 -18.43 1.89 4.96
C GLU A 84 -18.72 2.69 3.69
N LEU A 85 -18.46 4.00 3.71
CA LEU A 85 -18.94 4.92 2.68
C LEU A 85 -17.84 5.77 2.04
N VAL A 86 -16.73 6.05 2.74
CA VAL A 86 -15.71 7.00 2.26
C VAL A 86 -14.55 6.25 1.62
N LEU A 87 -13.95 5.32 2.36
CA LEU A 87 -12.82 4.52 1.89
C LEU A 87 -13.13 3.71 0.62
N PRO A 88 -14.32 3.09 0.47
CA PRO A 88 -14.65 2.37 -0.76
C PRO A 88 -14.76 3.26 -2.01
N ASN A 89 -14.94 4.58 -1.87
CA ASN A 89 -15.37 5.48 -2.94
C ASN A 89 -14.35 6.60 -3.23
N GLY A 90 -13.04 6.36 -3.08
CA GLY A 90 -12.02 7.35 -3.51
C GLY A 90 -11.01 7.77 -2.45
N ALA A 91 -11.18 7.37 -1.18
CA ALA A 91 -10.32 7.89 -0.12
C ALA A 91 -8.90 7.28 -0.07
N LEU A 92 -8.57 6.22 -0.82
CA LEU A 92 -7.15 5.85 -0.99
C LEU A 92 -6.41 6.93 -1.78
N GLY A 93 -6.95 7.29 -2.94
CA GLY A 93 -6.40 8.28 -3.86
C GLY A 93 -6.47 9.70 -3.34
N VAL A 94 -7.43 10.01 -2.46
CA VAL A 94 -7.50 11.31 -1.79
C VAL A 94 -6.64 11.31 -0.52
N HIS A 95 -6.94 10.49 0.48
CA HIS A 95 -6.29 10.63 1.80
C HIS A 95 -4.92 9.96 1.86
N VAL A 96 -4.79 8.70 1.45
CA VAL A 96 -3.50 7.98 1.57
C VAL A 96 -2.44 8.61 0.69
N VAL A 97 -2.78 8.90 -0.57
CA VAL A 97 -1.87 9.58 -1.49
C VAL A 97 -1.49 10.98 -0.97
N SER A 98 -2.44 11.73 -0.37
CA SER A 98 -2.12 13.04 0.22
C SER A 98 -1.18 12.91 1.41
N PHE A 99 -1.37 11.94 2.31
CA PHE A 99 -0.41 11.68 3.39
C PHE A 99 0.97 11.27 2.85
N CYS A 100 1.01 10.44 1.81
CA CYS A 100 2.27 10.07 1.16
C CYS A 100 2.96 11.29 0.52
N ARG A 101 2.20 12.16 -0.14
CA ARG A 101 2.71 13.42 -0.72
C ARG A 101 3.26 14.35 0.34
N GLN A 102 2.53 14.56 1.44
CA GLN A 102 3.01 15.33 2.57
C GLN A 102 4.29 14.71 3.15
N GLY A 103 4.33 13.37 3.24
CA GLY A 103 5.51 12.62 3.63
C GLY A 103 6.71 12.94 2.75
N TYR A 104 6.52 12.92 1.43
CA TYR A 104 7.53 13.19 0.43
C TYR A 104 8.04 14.64 0.51
N GLU A 105 7.12 15.62 0.47
CA GLU A 105 7.43 17.05 0.51
C GLU A 105 8.15 17.49 1.79
N THR A 106 7.97 16.72 2.87
CA THR A 106 8.56 17.01 4.18
C THR A 106 9.67 16.05 4.56
N GLU A 107 10.12 15.22 3.61
CA GLU A 107 11.23 14.27 3.75
C GLU A 107 11.05 13.32 4.95
N GLN A 108 9.83 12.83 5.18
CA GLN A 108 9.56 11.87 6.24
C GLN A 108 10.32 10.56 6.00
N GLY A 109 10.74 9.92 7.09
CA GLY A 109 11.41 8.63 7.05
C GLY A 109 10.44 7.43 6.95
N PRO A 110 10.95 6.20 6.78
CA PRO A 110 10.12 5.02 6.54
C PRO A 110 9.15 4.69 7.70
N ASP A 111 9.46 5.09 8.94
CA ASP A 111 8.59 4.88 10.10
C ASP A 111 7.24 5.62 9.99
N PHE A 112 7.24 6.80 9.36
CA PHE A 112 6.01 7.56 9.09
C PHE A 112 5.09 6.76 8.16
N TYR A 113 5.62 6.31 7.03
CA TYR A 113 4.85 5.53 6.04
C TYR A 113 4.43 4.17 6.58
N ASN A 114 5.27 3.50 7.37
CA ASN A 114 4.92 2.25 8.03
C ASN A 114 3.72 2.45 8.97
N SER A 115 3.72 3.52 9.75
CA SER A 115 2.61 3.88 10.64
C SER A 115 1.34 4.20 9.84
N LEU A 116 1.47 5.03 8.79
CA LEU A 116 0.40 5.40 7.87
C LEU A 116 -0.26 4.16 7.25
N PHE A 117 0.53 3.32 6.57
CA PHE A 117 0.01 2.14 5.88
C PHE A 117 -0.60 1.13 6.86
N ARG A 118 -0.07 0.97 8.07
CA ARG A 118 -0.68 0.10 9.09
C ARG A 118 -2.06 0.58 9.52
N ILE A 119 -2.23 1.88 9.74
CA ILE A 119 -3.52 2.46 10.15
C ILE A 119 -4.56 2.30 9.03
N PHE A 120 -4.20 2.64 7.79
CA PHE A 120 -5.10 2.48 6.66
C PHE A 120 -5.39 1.02 6.33
N THR A 121 -4.41 0.11 6.42
CA THR A 121 -4.64 -1.34 6.22
C THR A 121 -5.73 -1.86 7.16
N ARG A 122 -5.73 -1.45 8.44
CA ARG A 122 -6.77 -1.86 9.40
C ARG A 122 -8.14 -1.36 8.97
N ARG A 123 -8.22 -0.13 8.44
CA ARG A 123 -9.49 0.40 7.93
C ARG A 123 -9.95 -0.24 6.64
N ILE A 124 -9.06 -0.49 5.69
CA ILE A 124 -9.35 -1.23 4.45
C ILE A 124 -9.86 -2.62 4.77
N LYS A 125 -9.29 -3.31 5.76
CA LYS A 125 -9.81 -4.60 6.22
C LYS A 125 -11.25 -4.55 6.75
N ALA A 126 -11.73 -3.39 7.20
CA ALA A 126 -13.12 -3.19 7.63
C ALA A 126 -14.07 -2.77 6.50
N THR A 127 -13.59 -2.44 5.30
CA THR A 127 -14.45 -2.03 4.18
C THR A 127 -15.10 -3.24 3.47
N PRO A 128 -16.27 -3.11 2.86
CA PRO A 128 -16.87 -4.20 2.09
C PRO A 128 -16.22 -4.38 0.70
N TYR A 129 -15.82 -3.28 0.07
CA TYR A 129 -15.17 -3.24 -1.24
C TYR A 129 -14.28 -1.99 -1.34
N MET A 130 -13.56 -1.87 -2.45
CA MET A 130 -12.75 -0.72 -2.84
C MET A 130 -12.98 -0.44 -4.32
N ASP A 131 -13.16 0.82 -4.71
CA ASP A 131 -13.24 1.18 -6.13
C ASP A 131 -11.94 0.84 -6.88
N ALA A 132 -12.08 0.21 -8.05
CA ALA A 132 -10.94 -0.22 -8.85
C ALA A 132 -10.06 0.93 -9.33
N GLN A 133 -10.68 2.06 -9.73
CA GLN A 133 -9.93 3.22 -10.24
C GLN A 133 -9.14 3.88 -9.11
N ASP A 134 -9.71 3.93 -7.91
CA ASP A 134 -9.04 4.47 -6.73
C ASP A 134 -7.82 3.62 -6.32
N VAL A 135 -7.97 2.29 -6.33
CA VAL A 135 -6.86 1.36 -6.07
C VAL A 135 -5.79 1.46 -7.18
N GLU A 136 -6.20 1.47 -8.44
CA GLU A 136 -5.30 1.63 -9.59
C GLU A 136 -4.48 2.93 -9.48
N TYR A 137 -5.13 4.06 -9.19
CA TYR A 137 -4.50 5.35 -8.99
C TYR A 137 -3.54 5.34 -7.81
N PHE A 138 -3.95 4.78 -6.66
CA PHE A 138 -3.12 4.65 -5.48
C PHE A 138 -1.81 3.89 -5.78
N ILE A 139 -1.89 2.70 -6.38
CA ILE A 139 -0.71 1.88 -6.72
C ILE A 139 0.19 2.63 -7.70
N GLY A 140 -0.40 3.25 -8.73
CA GLY A 140 0.33 4.02 -9.73
C GLY A 140 1.10 5.22 -9.18
N LYS A 141 0.71 5.77 -8.02
CA LYS A 141 1.40 6.89 -7.36
C LYS A 141 2.50 6.48 -6.38
N LEU A 142 2.55 5.23 -5.95
CA LEU A 142 3.58 4.79 -4.99
C LEU A 142 5.02 4.95 -5.50
N PRO A 143 5.37 4.62 -6.76
CA PRO A 143 6.71 4.85 -7.31
C PRO A 143 7.20 6.28 -7.14
N ASP A 144 6.38 7.26 -7.54
CA ASP A 144 6.73 8.68 -7.48
C ASP A 144 6.91 9.17 -6.03
N LEU A 145 6.10 8.65 -5.11
CA LEU A 145 6.04 9.14 -3.74
C LEU A 145 7.03 8.45 -2.81
N LEU A 146 7.48 7.22 -3.11
CA LEU A 146 8.29 6.42 -2.19
C LEU A 146 9.69 6.09 -2.70
N SER A 147 9.96 6.20 -4.01
CA SER A 147 11.26 5.81 -4.60
C SER A 147 12.47 6.45 -3.90
N TYR A 148 12.35 7.70 -3.45
CA TYR A 148 13.42 8.41 -2.71
C TYR A 148 13.88 7.69 -1.43
N LEU A 149 13.00 6.88 -0.81
CA LEU A 149 13.33 6.08 0.38
C LEU A 149 14.21 4.87 0.04
N TYR A 150 14.19 4.42 -1.22
CA TYR A 150 14.83 3.20 -1.69
C TYR A 150 16.10 3.47 -2.54
N GLU A 151 16.26 4.68 -3.07
CA GLU A 151 17.44 5.08 -3.86
C GLU A 151 18.74 5.13 -3.04
N ALA A 152 18.65 5.34 -1.72
CA ALA A 152 19.81 5.42 -0.84
C ALA A 152 20.45 4.05 -0.56
N ASP A 153 19.64 2.99 -0.47
CA ASP A 153 20.10 1.62 -0.16
C ASP A 153 21.00 1.06 -1.28
N TYR A 154 20.76 1.46 -2.53
CA TYR A 154 21.51 0.96 -3.68
C TYR A 154 22.93 1.55 -3.80
N LYS A 155 23.22 2.66 -3.12
CA LYS A 155 24.56 3.28 -3.08
C LYS A 155 25.40 2.84 -1.87
N SER A 156 24.87 1.94 -1.03
CA SER A 156 25.60 1.39 0.11
C SER A 156 26.77 0.52 -0.38
N ASN A 157 27.98 1.08 -0.34
CA ASN A 157 29.20 0.30 -0.55
C ASN A 157 29.24 -0.85 0.45
N SER A 158 29.53 -2.07 -0.01
CA SER A 158 29.67 -3.23 0.89
C SER A 158 30.63 -2.92 2.05
N PRO A 159 30.44 -3.49 3.26
CA PRO A 159 31.35 -3.28 4.40
C PRO A 159 32.80 -3.55 4.02
N ARG A 160 33.01 -4.55 3.16
CA ARG A 160 34.31 -4.93 2.62
C ARG A 160 34.91 -3.82 1.75
N THR A 161 34.10 -3.17 0.92
CA THR A 161 34.52 -2.01 0.11
C THR A 161 34.85 -0.82 0.99
N VAL A 162 34.04 -0.54 2.02
CA VAL A 162 34.29 0.55 2.97
C VAL A 162 35.61 0.35 3.72
N VAL A 163 35.85 -0.85 4.26
CA VAL A 163 37.11 -1.19 4.93
C VAL A 163 38.29 -1.14 3.96
N LYS A 164 38.14 -1.68 2.75
CA LYS A 164 39.19 -1.66 1.73
C LYS A 164 39.60 -0.23 1.39
N ASN A 165 38.64 0.67 1.19
CA ASN A 165 38.91 2.07 0.86
C ASN A 165 39.57 2.80 2.03
N LEU A 166 39.09 2.60 3.27
CA LEU A 166 39.71 3.17 4.46
C LEU A 166 41.16 2.71 4.63
N LEU A 167 41.42 1.41 4.48
CA LEU A 167 42.77 0.86 4.54
C LEU A 167 43.65 1.46 3.46
N TYR A 168 43.15 1.54 2.23
CA TYR A 168 43.88 2.09 1.11
C TYR A 168 44.22 3.57 1.32
N ASP A 169 43.25 4.38 1.73
CA ASP A 169 43.42 5.81 1.97
C ASP A 169 44.36 6.09 3.14
N GLU A 170 44.20 5.38 4.27
CA GLU A 170 45.02 5.64 5.46
C GLU A 170 46.46 5.14 5.24
N LEU A 171 46.65 4.00 4.57
CA LEU A 171 47.98 3.52 4.18
C LEU A 171 48.65 4.42 3.14
N SER A 172 47.91 4.93 2.16
CA SER A 172 48.50 5.78 1.11
C SER A 172 48.88 7.16 1.65
N ASN A 173 48.08 7.72 2.56
CA ASN A 173 48.26 9.11 3.01
C ASN A 173 49.05 9.23 4.32
N ASN A 174 49.14 8.16 5.13
CA ASN A 174 49.76 8.23 6.47
C ASN A 174 50.79 7.10 6.69
N PHE A 175 51.41 6.59 5.62
CA PHE A 175 52.40 5.49 5.72
C PHE A 175 53.59 5.83 6.61
N GLU A 176 54.08 7.08 6.56
CA GLU A 176 55.20 7.53 7.39
C GLU A 176 54.89 7.41 8.88
N VAL A 177 53.63 7.71 9.28
CA VAL A 177 53.17 7.57 10.66
C VAL A 177 53.13 6.10 11.09
N LEU A 178 52.83 5.18 10.17
CA LEU A 178 52.90 3.74 10.44
C LEU A 178 54.36 3.30 10.69
N GLN A 179 55.33 3.88 9.98
CA GLN A 179 56.75 3.56 10.16
C GLN A 179 57.31 4.09 11.48
N GLU A 180 56.93 5.31 11.87
CA GLU A 180 57.45 5.97 13.08
C GLU A 180 56.68 5.60 14.35
N GLN A 181 55.35 5.47 14.26
CA GLN A 181 54.43 5.31 15.40
C GLN A 181 53.32 4.29 15.08
N PRO A 182 53.66 2.99 14.92
CA PRO A 182 52.71 1.97 14.45
C PRO A 182 51.48 1.83 15.35
N ASP A 183 51.65 1.88 16.67
CA ASP A 183 50.52 1.75 17.61
C ASP A 183 49.52 2.90 17.45
N ARG A 184 50.02 4.12 17.27
CA ARG A 184 49.17 5.31 17.09
C ARG A 184 48.43 5.27 15.75
N PHE A 185 49.10 4.81 14.70
CA PHE A 185 48.49 4.59 13.39
C PHE A 185 47.36 3.56 13.49
N LEU A 186 47.64 2.39 14.08
CA LEU A 186 46.67 1.30 14.21
C LEU A 186 45.48 1.70 15.08
N GLU A 187 45.71 2.45 16.16
CA GLU A 187 44.62 2.91 17.02
C GLU A 187 43.74 3.98 16.34
N LYS A 188 44.34 4.88 15.54
CA LYS A 188 43.58 5.85 14.74
C LYS A 188 42.74 5.14 13.67
N LEU A 189 43.35 4.22 12.93
CA LEU A 189 42.69 3.44 11.89
C LEU A 189 41.56 2.58 12.48
N SER A 190 41.78 1.92 13.62
CA SER A 190 40.72 1.13 14.27
C SER A 190 39.55 2.02 14.70
N LYS A 191 39.81 3.21 15.26
CA LYS A 191 38.76 4.19 15.60
C LYS A 191 37.98 4.64 14.37
N GLN A 192 38.66 4.90 13.25
CA GLN A 192 38.00 5.27 11.98
C GLN A 192 37.11 4.12 11.47
N ILE A 193 37.63 2.88 11.45
CA ILE A 193 36.87 1.68 11.06
C ILE A 193 35.65 1.52 11.97
N CYS A 194 35.83 1.53 13.30
CA CYS A 194 34.73 1.43 14.26
C CYS A 194 33.68 2.54 14.08
N SER A 195 34.10 3.79 13.88
CA SER A 195 33.17 4.91 13.66
C SER A 195 32.34 4.73 12.37
N LYS A 196 32.97 4.20 11.31
CA LYS A 196 32.31 3.91 10.04
C LYS A 196 31.39 2.70 10.13
N PHE A 197 31.73 1.69 10.93
CA PHE A 197 30.83 0.57 11.24
C PHE A 197 29.66 0.97 12.14
N ILE A 198 29.84 1.88 13.10
CA ILE A 198 28.72 2.43 13.89
C ILE A 198 27.77 3.23 12.99
N GLN A 199 28.31 3.99 12.03
CA GLN A 199 27.50 4.65 10.99
C GLN A 199 26.80 3.61 10.10
N TYR A 200 27.49 2.54 9.71
CA TYR A 200 26.94 1.44 8.93
C TYR A 200 25.85 0.66 9.68
N ASP A 201 26.00 0.42 10.98
CA ASP A 201 25.03 -0.27 11.84
C ASP A 201 23.77 0.59 12.08
N ASN A 202 23.96 1.92 12.17
CA ASN A 202 22.83 2.86 12.10
C ASN A 202 22.16 2.87 10.71
N ASN A 203 22.90 2.61 9.63
CA ASN A 203 22.32 2.41 8.30
C ASN A 203 21.63 1.03 8.16
N GLN A 204 22.09 -0.02 8.85
CA GLN A 204 21.39 -1.31 8.93
C GLN A 204 20.06 -1.21 9.69
N LYS A 205 19.93 -0.31 10.68
CA LYS A 205 18.61 0.06 11.22
C LYS A 205 17.72 0.65 10.12
N GLY A 206 18.30 1.38 9.16
CA GLY A 206 17.65 1.78 7.91
C GLY A 206 17.11 0.58 7.16
N ASP A 207 17.92 -0.44 6.89
CA ASP A 207 17.50 -1.67 6.19
C ASP A 207 16.32 -2.38 6.88
N VAL A 208 16.36 -2.52 8.21
CA VAL A 208 15.26 -3.13 8.99
C VAL A 208 13.98 -2.30 8.90
N THR A 209 14.09 -0.98 8.96
CA THR A 209 12.96 -0.06 8.90
C THR A 209 12.38 0.00 7.47
N ILE A 210 13.23 -0.07 6.45
CA ILE A 210 12.83 -0.21 5.05
C ILE A 210 12.14 -1.55 4.80
N HIS A 211 12.66 -2.66 5.32
CA HIS A 211 12.01 -3.96 5.22
C HIS A 211 10.62 -3.95 5.88
N LYS A 212 10.49 -3.37 7.09
CA LYS A 212 9.18 -3.17 7.74
C LYS A 212 8.24 -2.33 6.88
N LEU A 213 8.74 -1.28 6.24
CA LEU A 213 7.96 -0.48 5.30
C LEU A 213 7.50 -1.31 4.10
N ARG A 214 8.37 -2.11 3.48
CA ARG A 214 7.99 -3.03 2.39
C ARG A 214 6.88 -3.97 2.82
N THR A 215 7.01 -4.59 4.01
CA THR A 215 5.94 -5.43 4.57
C THR A 215 4.63 -4.68 4.79
N ALA A 216 4.69 -3.40 5.20
CA ALA A 216 3.49 -2.58 5.37
C ALA A 216 2.84 -2.22 4.03
N ILE A 217 3.65 -1.93 3.00
CA ILE A 217 3.21 -1.71 1.62
C ILE A 217 2.53 -2.96 1.08
N MET A 218 3.17 -4.13 1.21
CA MET A 218 2.59 -5.42 0.81
C MET A 218 1.22 -5.64 1.45
N LYS A 219 1.09 -5.38 2.75
CA LYS A 219 -0.17 -5.57 3.49
C LYS A 219 -1.27 -4.61 3.08
N ILE A 220 -0.96 -3.34 2.78
CA ILE A 220 -1.99 -2.39 2.34
C ILE A 220 -2.41 -2.70 0.90
N LEU A 221 -1.47 -3.09 0.03
CA LEU A 221 -1.76 -3.49 -1.35
C LEU A 221 -2.63 -4.73 -1.39
N ASP A 222 -2.25 -5.81 -0.72
CA ASP A 222 -3.04 -7.04 -0.64
C ASP A 222 -4.45 -6.79 -0.07
N ALA A 223 -4.56 -6.00 1.01
CA ALA A 223 -5.86 -5.64 1.59
C ALA A 223 -6.74 -4.82 0.63
N SER A 224 -6.14 -3.98 -0.22
CA SER A 224 -6.86 -3.17 -1.22
C SER A 224 -7.28 -4.01 -2.43
N LEU A 225 -6.33 -4.77 -2.99
CA LEU A 225 -6.52 -5.62 -4.16
C LEU A 225 -7.58 -6.70 -3.92
N SER A 226 -7.56 -7.34 -2.75
CA SER A 226 -8.54 -8.38 -2.37
C SER A 226 -9.99 -7.87 -2.27
N LYS A 227 -10.20 -6.55 -2.31
CA LYS A 227 -11.51 -5.89 -2.15
C LYS A 227 -11.96 -5.10 -3.36
N ILE A 228 -11.21 -5.09 -4.45
CA ILE A 228 -11.55 -4.33 -5.65
C ILE A 228 -12.97 -4.67 -6.13
N ALA A 229 -13.73 -3.65 -6.47
CA ALA A 229 -14.97 -3.73 -7.20
C ALA A 229 -14.88 -2.75 -8.37
N TRP A 230 -15.23 -3.23 -9.57
CA TRP A 230 -15.41 -2.37 -10.72
C TRP A 230 -16.84 -1.82 -10.70
N ALA A 231 -16.99 -0.52 -10.91
CA ALA A 231 -18.29 0.17 -10.92
C ALA A 231 -18.99 0.06 -12.29
N GLN A 232 -20.31 0.26 -12.31
CA GLN A 232 -21.09 0.34 -13.54
C GLN A 232 -21.01 1.73 -14.20
N PRO A 233 -21.17 1.82 -15.53
CA PRO A 233 -21.44 0.72 -16.46
C PRO A 233 -20.20 -0.13 -16.78
N TYR A 234 -20.38 -1.45 -16.89
CA TYR A 234 -19.28 -2.41 -17.12
C TYR A 234 -18.86 -2.55 -18.59
N ASP A 235 -19.38 -1.69 -19.45
CA ASP A 235 -19.29 -1.82 -20.89
C ASP A 235 -17.90 -1.46 -21.43
N LYS A 236 -17.11 -0.66 -20.72
CA LYS A 236 -15.74 -0.28 -21.14
C LYS A 236 -14.79 -0.10 -19.95
N GLY A 237 -13.59 -0.67 -20.07
CA GLY A 237 -12.47 -0.35 -19.20
C GLY A 237 -12.24 -1.28 -18.00
N VAL A 238 -13.10 -2.26 -17.70
CA VAL A 238 -12.82 -3.24 -16.62
C VAL A 238 -11.53 -4.01 -16.93
N TRP A 239 -11.42 -4.55 -18.14
CA TRP A 239 -10.23 -5.30 -18.57
C TRP A 239 -8.99 -4.41 -18.63
N ASP A 240 -9.12 -3.18 -19.13
CA ASP A 240 -8.01 -2.23 -19.20
C ASP A 240 -7.55 -1.79 -17.82
N SER A 241 -8.48 -1.52 -16.90
CA SER A 241 -8.17 -1.21 -15.50
C SER A 241 -7.46 -2.36 -14.81
N TYR A 242 -7.91 -3.61 -15.02
CA TYR A 242 -7.19 -4.79 -14.51
C TYR A 242 -5.76 -4.88 -15.07
N LYS A 243 -5.57 -4.75 -16.39
CA LYS A 243 -4.21 -4.71 -17.00
C LYS A 243 -3.36 -3.57 -16.42
N GLN A 244 -3.95 -2.39 -16.20
CA GLN A 244 -3.25 -1.24 -15.65
C GLN A 244 -2.83 -1.47 -14.19
N ILE A 245 -3.66 -2.15 -13.39
CA ILE A 245 -3.30 -2.59 -12.04
C ILE A 245 -2.09 -3.53 -12.09
N LEU A 246 -2.07 -4.52 -13.00
CA LEU A 246 -0.92 -5.43 -13.15
C LEU A 246 0.35 -4.67 -13.55
N ALA A 247 0.25 -3.74 -14.50
CA ALA A 247 1.38 -2.91 -14.91
C ALA A 247 1.90 -2.03 -13.76
N ASN A 248 0.99 -1.44 -12.96
CA ASN A 248 1.36 -0.64 -11.80
C ASN A 248 2.04 -1.49 -10.70
N ILE A 249 1.60 -2.74 -10.50
CA ILE A 249 2.27 -3.68 -9.59
C ILE A 249 3.71 -3.96 -10.08
N GLN A 250 3.91 -4.21 -11.38
CA GLN A 250 5.25 -4.40 -11.94
C GLN A 250 6.15 -3.18 -11.78
N HIS A 251 5.60 -1.97 -11.88
CA HIS A 251 6.36 -0.75 -11.64
C HIS A 251 6.91 -0.66 -10.20
N LEU A 252 6.25 -1.27 -9.21
CA LEU A 252 6.79 -1.33 -7.84
C LEU A 252 8.13 -2.09 -7.79
N LYS A 253 8.30 -3.11 -8.64
CA LYS A 253 9.55 -3.88 -8.79
C LYS A 253 10.65 -3.05 -9.42
N LEU A 254 10.32 -2.34 -10.51
CA LEU A 254 11.24 -1.47 -11.23
C LEU A 254 11.81 -0.37 -10.33
N HIS A 255 11.01 0.15 -9.40
CA HIS A 255 11.41 1.18 -8.44
C HIS A 255 11.94 0.62 -7.11
N HIS A 256 12.19 -0.69 -7.01
CA HIS A 256 12.73 -1.37 -5.83
C HIS A 256 11.91 -1.17 -4.53
N ILE A 257 10.63 -0.80 -4.67
CA ILE A 257 9.67 -0.71 -3.57
C ILE A 257 9.38 -2.13 -3.08
N VAL A 258 9.08 -3.05 -4.01
CA VAL A 258 8.96 -4.48 -3.75
C VAL A 258 10.05 -5.18 -4.52
N THR A 259 10.98 -5.84 -3.84
CA THR A 259 12.19 -6.42 -4.47
C THR A 259 12.05 -7.92 -4.74
N ASP A 260 11.24 -8.61 -3.96
CA ASP A 260 11.02 -10.05 -4.14
C ASP A 260 10.08 -10.29 -5.32
N SER A 261 10.41 -11.27 -6.16
CA SER A 261 9.57 -11.64 -7.30
C SER A 261 8.33 -12.40 -6.84
N GLU A 262 8.43 -13.17 -5.76
CA GLU A 262 7.29 -13.90 -5.18
C GLU A 262 6.26 -12.93 -4.60
N ASP A 263 6.71 -11.87 -3.91
CA ASP A 263 5.82 -10.81 -3.42
C ASP A 263 5.04 -10.14 -4.57
N ILE A 264 5.69 -9.89 -5.71
CA ILE A 264 5.01 -9.33 -6.89
C ILE A 264 3.98 -10.32 -7.46
N LYS A 265 4.34 -11.61 -7.54
CA LYS A 265 3.46 -12.67 -7.99
C LYS A 265 2.23 -12.77 -7.09
N ASP A 266 2.40 -12.76 -5.77
CA ASP A 266 1.31 -12.80 -4.80
C ASP A 266 0.30 -11.65 -5.01
N LEU A 267 0.78 -10.43 -5.27
CA LEU A 267 -0.12 -9.29 -5.56
C LEU A 267 -0.89 -9.48 -6.87
N ILE A 268 -0.23 -9.99 -7.90
CA ILE A 268 -0.85 -10.29 -9.20
C ILE A 268 -1.90 -11.39 -9.06
N ASP A 269 -1.61 -12.43 -8.29
CA ASP A 269 -2.53 -13.53 -8.02
C ASP A 269 -3.75 -13.02 -7.25
N THR A 270 -3.55 -12.19 -6.21
CA THR A 270 -4.66 -11.53 -5.49
C THR A 270 -5.53 -10.69 -6.43
N ALA A 271 -4.92 -9.87 -7.29
CA ALA A 271 -5.66 -9.05 -8.26
C ALA A 271 -6.43 -9.92 -9.28
N THR A 272 -5.82 -11.01 -9.75
CA THR A 272 -6.40 -11.94 -10.73
C THR A 272 -7.59 -12.68 -10.16
N ILE A 273 -7.44 -13.25 -8.96
CA ILE A 273 -8.53 -13.94 -8.26
C ILE A 273 -9.71 -12.98 -8.07
N ARG A 274 -9.42 -11.73 -7.70
CA ARG A 274 -10.47 -10.73 -7.50
C ARG A 274 -11.15 -10.31 -8.81
N PHE A 275 -10.39 -10.16 -9.90
CA PHE A 275 -10.93 -9.90 -11.23
C PHE A 275 -11.84 -11.05 -11.70
N CYS A 276 -11.39 -12.29 -11.58
CA CYS A 276 -12.20 -13.47 -11.93
C CYS A 276 -13.47 -13.56 -11.07
N HIS A 277 -13.38 -13.24 -9.77
CA HIS A 277 -14.53 -13.16 -8.89
C HIS A 277 -15.55 -12.10 -9.36
N PHE A 278 -15.09 -10.91 -9.76
CA PHE A 278 -15.96 -9.89 -10.35
C PHE A 278 -16.65 -10.42 -11.61
N VAL A 279 -15.92 -11.04 -12.53
CA VAL A 279 -16.48 -11.58 -13.78
C VAL A 279 -17.52 -12.66 -13.50
N ASN A 280 -17.31 -13.51 -12.50
CA ASN A 280 -18.29 -14.53 -12.08
C ASN A 280 -19.60 -13.90 -11.58
N ILE A 281 -19.53 -12.80 -10.82
CA ILE A 281 -20.71 -12.10 -10.31
C ILE A 281 -21.41 -11.29 -11.42
N ALA A 282 -20.64 -10.57 -12.22
CA ALA A 282 -21.12 -9.71 -13.28
C ALA A 282 -21.40 -10.45 -14.59
N ALA A 283 -21.28 -11.79 -14.61
CA ALA A 283 -21.23 -12.59 -15.84
C ALA A 283 -22.37 -12.31 -16.82
N THR A 284 -23.58 -12.21 -16.29
CA THR A 284 -24.76 -11.95 -17.11
C THR A 284 -24.82 -10.50 -17.56
N GLN A 285 -24.19 -9.56 -16.85
CA GLN A 285 -24.26 -8.12 -17.09
C GLN A 285 -23.17 -7.61 -18.04
N LEU A 286 -22.10 -8.39 -18.24
CA LEU A 286 -21.03 -8.08 -19.17
C LEU A 286 -21.44 -8.37 -20.62
N PRO A 287 -21.09 -7.48 -21.59
CA PRO A 287 -21.39 -7.71 -23.00
C PRO A 287 -20.56 -8.86 -23.58
N LEU A 288 -21.05 -9.55 -24.61
CA LEU A 288 -20.28 -10.63 -25.26
C LEU A 288 -18.95 -10.15 -25.83
N ASP A 289 -18.92 -8.92 -26.35
CA ASP A 289 -17.71 -8.28 -26.87
C ASP A 289 -16.60 -8.18 -25.81
N PHE A 290 -16.94 -8.06 -24.52
CA PHE A 290 -15.96 -8.10 -23.43
C PHE A 290 -15.21 -9.44 -23.43
N TYR A 291 -15.94 -10.57 -23.41
CA TYR A 291 -15.33 -11.90 -23.39
C TYR A 291 -14.49 -12.18 -24.63
N HIS A 292 -14.96 -11.75 -25.81
CA HIS A 292 -14.20 -11.87 -27.05
C HIS A 292 -12.92 -11.04 -27.00
N THR A 293 -12.99 -9.79 -26.53
CA THR A 293 -11.82 -8.92 -26.39
C THR A 293 -10.78 -9.53 -25.46
N VAL A 294 -11.20 -9.98 -24.26
CA VAL A 294 -10.29 -10.63 -23.31
C VAL A 294 -9.67 -11.89 -23.92
N HIS A 295 -10.46 -12.73 -24.58
CA HIS A 295 -9.96 -13.95 -25.20
C HIS A 295 -8.94 -13.70 -26.32
N GLU A 296 -9.18 -12.71 -27.19
CA GLU A 296 -8.25 -12.36 -28.26
C GLU A 296 -6.96 -11.74 -27.71
N GLU A 297 -7.05 -10.86 -26.70
CA GLU A 297 -5.86 -10.28 -26.07
C GLU A 297 -5.04 -11.32 -25.31
N LEU A 298 -5.69 -12.32 -24.69
CA LEU A 298 -5.04 -13.50 -24.11
C LEU A 298 -4.45 -14.47 -25.16
N LYS A 299 -4.32 -14.08 -26.43
CA LYS A 299 -3.43 -14.75 -27.39
C LYS A 299 -2.10 -14.02 -27.55
N SER A 300 -2.05 -12.76 -27.14
CA SER A 300 -0.84 -11.94 -27.11
C SER A 300 -0.16 -12.03 -25.75
N HIS A 301 1.10 -11.57 -25.69
CA HIS A 301 1.83 -11.43 -24.44
C HIS A 301 1.28 -10.24 -23.65
N ILE A 302 0.98 -10.45 -22.37
CA ILE A 302 0.45 -9.42 -21.46
C ILE A 302 1.35 -9.35 -20.22
N VAL A 303 1.88 -8.14 -19.98
CA VAL A 303 2.71 -7.82 -18.81
C VAL A 303 1.95 -8.14 -17.53
N GLY A 304 2.62 -8.78 -16.59
CA GLY A 304 2.07 -9.28 -15.33
C GLY A 304 1.36 -10.62 -15.42
N ILE A 305 0.86 -11.04 -16.59
CA ILE A 305 0.21 -12.35 -16.75
C ILE A 305 1.23 -13.43 -17.13
N ASP A 306 2.17 -13.11 -18.02
CA ASP A 306 3.14 -14.10 -18.53
C ASP A 306 4.53 -13.97 -17.92
N ASP A 307 4.75 -12.99 -17.04
CA ASP A 307 6.07 -12.67 -16.49
C ASP A 307 6.54 -13.68 -15.42
N PHE A 308 5.64 -14.57 -15.00
CA PHE A 308 5.90 -15.60 -13.99
C PHE A 308 5.56 -16.96 -14.58
N GLU A 309 6.59 -17.80 -14.76
CA GLU A 309 6.41 -19.21 -15.06
C GLU A 309 6.12 -19.98 -13.78
N GLU A 310 5.08 -20.82 -13.78
CA GLU A 310 4.81 -21.71 -12.66
C GLU A 310 5.82 -22.86 -12.66
N GLU A 311 6.56 -23.04 -11.56
CA GLU A 311 7.59 -24.09 -11.46
C GLU A 311 7.00 -25.50 -11.32
N LEU A 312 5.72 -25.61 -10.97
CA LEU A 312 5.03 -26.87 -10.70
C LEU A 312 3.95 -27.14 -11.75
N ASP A 313 4.08 -28.26 -12.48
CA ASP A 313 3.15 -28.71 -13.53
C ASP A 313 1.66 -28.81 -13.07
N SER A 314 1.41 -28.86 -11.77
CA SER A 314 0.07 -28.96 -11.19
C SER A 314 -0.59 -27.62 -10.86
N ILE A 315 0.13 -26.51 -11.01
CA ILE A 315 -0.39 -25.17 -10.71
C ILE A 315 -0.84 -24.51 -12.01
N SER A 316 -2.08 -24.05 -12.03
CA SER A 316 -2.61 -23.29 -13.16
C SER A 316 -1.99 -21.90 -13.19
N THR A 317 -1.51 -21.51 -14.36
CA THR A 317 -1.01 -20.16 -14.61
C THR A 317 -2.13 -19.12 -14.51
N THR A 318 -1.77 -17.87 -14.24
CA THR A 318 -2.68 -16.70 -14.27
C THR A 318 -3.51 -16.65 -15.55
N ARG A 319 -2.87 -16.91 -16.69
CA ARG A 319 -3.52 -16.97 -18.01
C ARG A 319 -4.60 -18.06 -18.06
N GLU A 320 -4.29 -19.27 -17.61
CA GLU A 320 -5.23 -20.39 -17.61
C GLU A 320 -6.43 -20.11 -16.70
N ILE A 321 -6.21 -19.51 -15.53
CA ILE A 321 -7.27 -19.13 -14.59
C ILE A 321 -8.24 -18.13 -15.25
N ILE A 322 -7.71 -17.10 -15.91
CA ILE A 322 -8.54 -16.10 -16.60
C ILE A 322 -9.28 -16.75 -17.77
N GLN A 323 -8.60 -17.54 -18.61
CA GLN A 323 -9.20 -18.21 -19.75
C GLN A 323 -10.35 -19.15 -19.33
N ALA A 324 -10.14 -19.96 -18.29
CA ALA A 324 -11.18 -20.83 -17.74
C ALA A 324 -12.40 -20.00 -17.26
N THR A 325 -12.15 -18.89 -16.56
CA THR A 325 -13.20 -17.97 -16.09
C THR A 325 -13.98 -17.36 -17.26
N MET A 326 -13.31 -16.96 -18.34
CA MET A 326 -13.99 -16.43 -19.53
C MET A 326 -14.87 -17.48 -20.22
N ILE A 327 -14.36 -18.71 -20.37
CA ILE A 327 -15.10 -19.83 -20.99
C ILE A 327 -16.36 -20.19 -20.19
N GLU A 328 -16.27 -20.20 -18.86
CA GLU A 328 -17.43 -20.49 -18.03
C GLU A 328 -18.51 -19.40 -18.15
N ASN A 329 -18.10 -18.12 -18.13
CA ASN A 329 -19.04 -17.01 -18.05
C ASN A 329 -19.56 -16.54 -19.41
N VAL A 330 -18.86 -16.78 -20.51
CA VAL A 330 -19.37 -16.50 -21.87
C VAL A 330 -20.64 -17.30 -22.15
N ALA A 331 -20.74 -18.54 -21.66
CA ALA A 331 -21.94 -19.35 -21.80
C ALA A 331 -23.15 -18.71 -21.08
N LYS A 332 -22.94 -18.13 -19.89
CA LYS A 332 -23.97 -17.40 -19.13
C LYS A 332 -24.42 -16.14 -19.86
N ALA A 333 -23.47 -15.39 -20.43
CA ALA A 333 -23.76 -14.20 -21.24
C ALA A 333 -24.54 -14.53 -22.53
N VAL A 334 -24.14 -15.57 -23.27
CA VAL A 334 -24.84 -16.05 -24.48
C VAL A 334 -26.26 -16.50 -24.14
N ALA A 335 -26.44 -17.21 -23.03
CA ALA A 335 -27.76 -17.64 -22.59
C ALA A 335 -28.68 -16.45 -22.30
N ARG A 336 -28.17 -15.41 -21.63
CA ARG A 336 -28.94 -14.17 -21.39
C ARG A 336 -29.33 -13.48 -22.69
N GLU A 337 -28.39 -13.31 -23.63
CA GLU A 337 -28.64 -12.63 -24.90
C GLU A 337 -29.69 -13.36 -25.75
N LYS A 338 -29.57 -14.70 -25.84
CA LYS A 338 -30.46 -15.51 -26.69
C LYS A 338 -31.84 -15.76 -26.09
N PHE A 339 -31.92 -15.96 -24.77
CA PHE A 339 -33.15 -16.46 -24.14
C PHE A 339 -33.85 -15.43 -23.25
N GLY A 340 -33.19 -14.33 -22.87
CA GLY A 340 -33.76 -13.30 -22.00
C GLY A 340 -34.07 -13.84 -20.59
N MET A 341 -33.12 -13.66 -19.66
CA MET A 341 -33.14 -14.09 -18.24
C MET A 341 -33.40 -15.60 -18.02
N LEU A 342 -32.38 -16.32 -17.53
CA LEU A 342 -32.61 -17.57 -16.81
C LEU A 342 -33.41 -17.25 -15.53
N PRO A 343 -34.46 -18.01 -15.17
CA PRO A 343 -35.18 -17.81 -13.92
C PRO A 343 -34.22 -17.92 -12.73
N GLN A 344 -34.37 -17.04 -11.74
CA GLN A 344 -33.55 -16.98 -10.52
C GLN A 344 -33.59 -18.27 -9.69
N ASP A 345 -34.54 -19.17 -9.94
CA ASP A 345 -34.74 -20.41 -9.17
C ASP A 345 -33.79 -21.57 -9.57
N ALA A 346 -32.75 -21.30 -10.36
CA ALA A 346 -31.79 -22.31 -10.82
C ALA A 346 -30.34 -22.13 -10.32
N MET A 347 -30.11 -21.26 -9.32
CA MET A 347 -28.80 -21.11 -8.64
C MET A 347 -28.83 -21.66 -7.22
#